data_AF-A0A8K0VFV1-F1
#
_entry.id   AF-A0A8K0VFV1-F1
#
_cell.length_a   1.000
_cell.length_b   1.000
_cell.length_c   1.000
_cell.angle_alpha   90.00
_cell.angle_beta   90.00
_cell.angle_gamma   90.00
#
_symmetry.space_group_name_H-M   'P 1'
#
loop_
_entity.id
_entity.type
_entity.pdbx_description
1 polymer ?
#
loop_
_entity_poly.entity_id
_entity_poly.type
_entity_poly.pdbx_seq_one_letter_code
_entity_poly.pdbx_strand_id
1 'polypeptide(L)'
;MRTILAVSFAALVASAAAGLAGDGNSLNLLQISDGAAGNTLYIDQSDASGSVVAGDRAGDLPASQIGSANVANLTVTGNGGSVALNQNNALTGFAIGNTADGVISGLYGFGSILQLGDGNNASLEVNSPDGLNPAAGRIMQTGFFNDASLVVTGAGAEGTLRQVGSGNSNALVVEGAGTTASYTQIGNNAVNPQGVTVISNGGSVAITQYSF
;
A
#
# COMPACT_ATOMS: atom_id res chain seq x y z
N MET A 1 34.60 47.02 -47.52
CA MET A 1 33.61 45.93 -47.43
C MET A 1 33.67 45.35 -46.02
N ARG A 2 32.58 45.43 -45.25
CA ARG A 2 32.49 44.86 -43.90
C ARG A 2 31.82 43.50 -44.01
N THR A 3 32.57 42.44 -43.75
CA THR A 3 32.07 41.06 -43.72
C THR A 3 31.35 40.84 -42.40
N ILE A 4 30.03 40.67 -42.45
CA ILE A 4 29.21 40.32 -41.28
C ILE A 4 29.29 38.80 -41.13
N LEU A 5 29.94 38.33 -40.06
CA LEU A 5 29.94 36.92 -39.67
C LEU A 5 28.57 36.60 -39.05
N ALA A 6 27.75 35.82 -39.75
CA ALA A 6 26.55 35.24 -39.18
C ALA A 6 26.94 34.01 -38.35
N VAL A 7 26.88 34.12 -37.03
CA VAL A 7 27.03 32.97 -36.12
C VAL A 7 25.67 32.31 -36.00
N SER A 8 25.51 31.14 -36.61
CA SER A 8 24.33 30.30 -36.47
C SER A 8 24.37 29.57 -35.12
N PHE A 9 23.44 29.90 -34.24
CA PHE A 9 23.19 29.19 -32.99
C PHE A 9 22.43 27.90 -33.31
N ALA A 10 23.10 26.75 -33.25
CA ALA A 10 22.45 25.45 -33.30
C ALA A 10 21.79 25.19 -31.94
N ALA A 11 20.45 25.19 -31.90
CA ALA A 11 19.70 24.79 -30.71
C ALA A 11 19.86 23.28 -30.51
N LEU A 12 20.59 22.89 -29.44
CA LEU A 12 20.65 21.51 -28.98
C LEU A 12 19.31 21.17 -28.32
N VAL A 13 18.43 20.48 -29.06
CA VAL A 13 17.21 19.91 -28.50
C VAL A 13 17.61 18.66 -27.71
N ALA A 14 17.77 18.79 -26.40
CA ALA A 14 17.88 17.65 -25.51
C ALA A 14 16.49 16.97 -25.46
N SER A 15 16.34 15.86 -26.18
CA SER A 15 15.17 15.00 -26.06
C SER A 15 15.25 14.30 -24.70
N ALA A 16 14.62 14.87 -23.67
CA ALA A 16 14.29 14.12 -22.47
C ALA A 16 13.34 12.98 -22.90
N ALA A 17 13.76 11.73 -22.73
CA ALA A 17 12.88 10.60 -22.93
C ALA A 17 11.71 10.77 -21.96
N ALA A 18 10.52 11.06 -22.49
CA ALA A 18 9.31 11.04 -21.69
C ALA A 18 9.10 9.57 -21.27
N GLY A 19 9.31 9.28 -19.97
CA GLY A 19 8.92 7.99 -19.42
C GLY A 19 7.44 7.79 -19.68
N LEU A 20 7.10 6.78 -20.47
CA LEU A 20 5.71 6.43 -20.76
C LEU A 20 5.13 5.73 -19.53
N ALA A 21 3.81 5.79 -19.36
CA ALA A 21 3.13 4.88 -18.45
C ALA A 21 3.52 3.44 -18.82
N GLY A 22 3.88 2.64 -17.81
CA GLY A 22 4.47 1.31 -17.95
C GLY A 22 6.00 1.25 -17.81
N ASP A 23 6.72 2.38 -17.90
CA ASP A 23 8.19 2.36 -17.83
C ASP A 23 8.72 2.11 -16.41
N GLY A 24 9.69 1.23 -16.25
CA GLY A 24 10.37 0.96 -14.98
C GLY A 24 9.53 0.29 -13.88
N ASN A 25 8.35 -0.23 -14.19
CA ASN A 25 7.53 -0.97 -13.22
C ASN A 25 8.16 -2.34 -12.90
N SER A 26 8.09 -2.75 -11.63
CA SER A 26 8.64 -4.01 -11.15
C SER A 26 7.68 -4.76 -10.23
N LEU A 27 7.67 -6.08 -10.37
CA LEU A 27 6.99 -7.03 -9.49
C LEU A 27 7.99 -8.11 -9.09
N ASN A 28 8.20 -8.26 -7.79
CA ASN A 28 8.92 -9.38 -7.21
C ASN A 28 7.94 -10.24 -6.40
N LEU A 29 7.73 -11.51 -6.76
CA LEU A 29 6.65 -12.34 -6.22
C LEU A 29 7.13 -13.72 -5.78
N LEU A 30 6.70 -14.13 -4.59
CA LEU A 30 6.82 -15.48 -4.06
C LEU A 30 5.43 -16.01 -3.70
N GLN A 31 4.97 -17.01 -4.44
CA GLN A 31 3.75 -17.76 -4.12
C GLN A 31 4.10 -19.18 -3.68
N ILE A 32 3.67 -19.56 -2.48
CA ILE A 32 3.83 -20.91 -1.95
C ILE A 32 2.44 -21.39 -1.55
N SER A 33 1.90 -22.37 -2.28
CA SER A 33 0.63 -23.03 -1.95
C SER A 33 0.90 -24.35 -1.25
N ASP A 34 0.36 -24.51 -0.04
CA ASP A 34 0.40 -25.76 0.74
C ASP A 34 -0.95 -26.48 0.82
N GLY A 35 -2.01 -25.87 0.29
CA GLY A 35 -3.37 -26.42 0.24
C GLY A 35 -3.89 -26.70 -1.18
N ALA A 36 -5.15 -27.16 -1.26
CA ALA A 36 -5.79 -27.56 -2.51
C ALA A 36 -6.20 -26.38 -3.42
N ALA A 37 -6.35 -25.18 -2.86
CA ALA A 37 -6.67 -23.95 -3.58
C ALA A 37 -5.41 -23.09 -3.73
N GLY A 38 -5.11 -22.66 -4.96
CA GLY A 38 -3.99 -21.77 -5.26
C GLY A 38 -4.22 -20.34 -4.79
N ASN A 39 -3.14 -19.54 -4.81
CA ASN A 39 -3.18 -18.12 -4.51
C ASN A 39 -3.45 -17.30 -5.80
N THR A 40 -4.13 -16.16 -5.67
CA THR A 40 -4.42 -15.23 -6.77
C THR A 40 -3.81 -13.87 -6.46
N LEU A 41 -3.11 -13.29 -7.42
CA LEU A 41 -2.62 -11.92 -7.36
C LEU A 41 -2.94 -11.23 -8.69
N TYR A 42 -3.72 -10.15 -8.62
CA TYR A 42 -3.97 -9.25 -9.72
C TYR A 42 -3.27 -7.92 -9.44
N ILE A 43 -2.53 -7.41 -10.43
CA ILE A 43 -1.83 -6.14 -10.35
C ILE A 43 -2.13 -5.33 -11.60
N ASP A 44 -2.57 -4.09 -11.41
CA ASP A 44 -2.66 -3.08 -12.45
C ASP A 44 -1.64 -1.95 -12.19
N GLN A 45 -0.67 -1.85 -13.11
CA GLN A 45 0.35 -0.79 -13.17
C GLN A 45 0.32 -0.07 -14.52
N SER A 46 -0.77 -0.21 -15.28
CA SER A 46 -0.87 0.31 -16.65
C SER A 46 -0.72 1.84 -16.71
N ASP A 47 -1.18 2.55 -15.67
CA ASP A 47 -1.07 4.00 -15.51
C ASP A 47 0.08 4.43 -14.57
N ALA A 48 1.02 3.54 -14.25
CA ALA A 48 2.17 3.83 -13.38
C ALA A 48 3.51 3.83 -14.12
N SER A 49 4.47 4.58 -13.61
CA SER A 49 5.89 4.50 -14.00
C SER A 49 6.76 4.34 -12.77
N GLY A 50 7.82 3.54 -12.84
CA GLY A 50 8.75 3.30 -11.72
C GLY A 50 8.10 2.67 -10.48
N SER A 51 6.93 2.06 -10.61
CA SER A 51 6.21 1.48 -9.47
C SER A 51 6.76 0.12 -9.07
N VAL A 52 6.63 -0.21 -7.78
CA VAL A 52 7.16 -1.46 -7.21
C VAL A 52 6.11 -2.18 -6.40
N VAL A 53 5.91 -3.47 -6.68
CA VAL A 53 5.18 -4.39 -5.81
C VAL A 53 6.16 -5.43 -5.27
N ALA A 54 6.32 -5.45 -3.94
CA ALA A 54 7.35 -6.23 -3.24
C ALA A 54 6.89 -6.66 -1.84
N GLY A 55 7.78 -7.27 -1.06
CA GLY A 55 7.54 -7.71 0.32
C GLY A 55 7.91 -6.65 1.36
N ASP A 56 8.65 -5.63 0.94
CA ASP A 56 9.14 -4.55 1.77
C ASP A 56 9.23 -3.23 0.97
N ARG A 57 9.48 -2.13 1.67
CA ARG A 57 9.53 -0.80 1.05
C ARG A 57 10.71 -0.63 0.08
N ALA A 58 11.83 -1.31 0.33
CA ALA A 58 13.02 -1.19 -0.51
C ALA A 58 12.90 -1.99 -1.82
N GLY A 59 12.00 -2.97 -1.89
CA GLY A 59 11.89 -3.87 -3.03
C GLY A 59 12.87 -5.04 -2.99
N ASP A 60 13.58 -5.22 -1.87
CA ASP A 60 14.60 -6.24 -1.69
C ASP A 60 13.99 -7.62 -1.42
N LEU A 61 12.77 -7.65 -0.85
CA LEU A 61 12.02 -8.87 -0.59
C LEU A 61 10.88 -9.06 -1.59
N PRO A 62 10.54 -10.30 -1.96
CA PRO A 62 9.38 -10.56 -2.80
C PRO A 62 8.08 -10.27 -2.04
N ALA A 63 7.08 -9.74 -2.73
CA ALA A 63 5.69 -9.81 -2.31
C ALA A 63 5.35 -11.28 -2.09
N SER A 64 4.63 -11.60 -1.02
CA SER A 64 4.48 -12.99 -0.60
C SER A 64 3.03 -13.38 -0.37
N GLN A 65 2.64 -14.52 -0.93
CA GLN A 65 1.40 -15.23 -0.62
C GLN A 65 1.75 -16.67 -0.26
N ILE A 66 1.75 -16.97 1.03
CA ILE A 66 2.12 -18.26 1.60
C ILE A 66 0.89 -18.89 2.24
N GLY A 67 0.63 -20.14 1.88
CA GLY A 67 -0.55 -20.89 2.29
C GLY A 67 -1.55 -21.01 1.14
N SER A 68 -2.83 -21.16 1.44
CA SER A 68 -3.86 -21.45 0.43
C SER A 68 -4.91 -20.36 0.28
N ALA A 69 -5.46 -20.24 -0.93
CA ALA A 69 -6.57 -19.33 -1.25
C ALA A 69 -6.33 -17.84 -0.96
N ASN A 70 -5.08 -17.37 -0.79
CA ASN A 70 -4.83 -15.94 -0.62
C ASN A 70 -5.17 -15.18 -1.91
N VAL A 71 -5.80 -14.02 -1.78
CA VAL A 71 -6.22 -13.16 -2.89
C VAL A 71 -5.70 -11.75 -2.64
N ALA A 72 -5.14 -11.14 -3.68
CA ALA A 72 -4.79 -9.73 -3.65
C ALA A 72 -5.12 -9.03 -4.99
N ASN A 73 -5.73 -7.86 -4.93
CA ASN A 73 -5.93 -6.96 -6.07
C ASN A 73 -5.22 -5.64 -5.76
N LEU A 74 -4.20 -5.31 -6.53
CA LEU A 74 -3.39 -4.12 -6.32
C LEU A 74 -3.44 -3.23 -7.55
N THR A 75 -3.75 -1.96 -7.35
CA THR A 75 -3.69 -0.93 -8.38
C THR A 75 -2.68 0.11 -7.94
N VAL A 76 -1.65 0.31 -8.75
CA VAL A 76 -0.67 1.38 -8.56
C VAL A 76 -0.73 2.29 -9.77
N THR A 77 -0.96 3.58 -9.54
CA THR A 77 -1.01 4.61 -10.60
C THR A 77 0.00 5.71 -10.32
N GLY A 78 0.38 6.48 -11.34
CA GLY A 78 1.35 7.57 -11.20
C GLY A 78 2.80 7.11 -11.03
N ASN A 79 3.69 8.04 -10.70
CA ASN A 79 5.13 7.78 -10.68
C ASN A 79 5.59 7.25 -9.30
N GLY A 80 6.32 6.14 -9.28
CA GLY A 80 7.08 5.66 -8.12
C GLY A 80 6.27 5.15 -6.94
N GLY A 81 4.97 4.92 -7.10
CA GLY A 81 4.15 4.29 -6.06
C GLY A 81 4.68 2.89 -5.70
N SER A 82 4.60 2.52 -4.43
CA SER A 82 5.08 1.20 -3.97
C SER A 82 4.09 0.50 -3.04
N VAL A 83 4.00 -0.82 -3.17
CA VAL A 83 3.19 -1.69 -2.32
C VAL A 83 4.06 -2.79 -1.74
N ALA A 84 4.03 -2.93 -0.40
CA ALA A 84 4.53 -4.10 0.30
C ALA A 84 3.36 -5.05 0.65
N LEU A 85 3.38 -6.27 0.11
CA LEU A 85 2.35 -7.28 0.34
C LEU A 85 2.95 -8.54 0.99
N ASN A 86 2.38 -8.96 2.12
CA ASN A 86 2.68 -10.23 2.73
C ASN A 86 1.41 -10.86 3.33
N GLN A 87 0.96 -11.94 2.71
CA GLN A 87 -0.16 -12.77 3.16
C GLN A 87 0.37 -14.14 3.54
N ASN A 88 0.16 -14.54 4.80
CA ASN A 88 0.58 -15.83 5.29
C ASN A 88 -0.51 -16.48 6.15
N ASN A 89 -1.16 -17.48 5.59
CA ASN A 89 -2.12 -18.34 6.29
C ASN A 89 -1.65 -19.80 6.44
N ALA A 90 -0.39 -20.10 6.13
CA ALA A 90 0.17 -21.46 6.30
C ALA A 90 0.32 -21.90 7.76
N LEU A 91 0.28 -20.95 8.71
CA LEU A 91 0.58 -21.23 10.13
C LEU A 91 -0.55 -21.89 10.92
N THR A 92 -1.75 -21.96 10.36
CA THR A 92 -2.98 -22.25 11.11
C THR A 92 -3.62 -23.59 10.73
N GLY A 93 -3.28 -24.13 9.55
CA GLY A 93 -3.83 -25.37 9.02
C GLY A 93 -5.26 -25.25 8.49
N PHE A 94 -5.86 -24.05 8.47
CA PHE A 94 -7.14 -23.81 7.82
C PHE A 94 -6.93 -23.35 6.37
N ALA A 95 -7.81 -23.77 5.46
CA ALA A 95 -7.73 -23.40 4.05
C ALA A 95 -8.50 -22.10 3.74
N ILE A 96 -8.45 -21.12 4.63
CA ILE A 96 -9.17 -19.84 4.46
C ILE A 96 -8.12 -18.77 4.17
N GLY A 97 -8.04 -18.35 2.92
CA GLY A 97 -7.09 -17.35 2.47
C GLY A 97 -7.35 -15.95 3.02
N ASN A 98 -6.31 -15.13 3.02
CA ASN A 98 -6.44 -13.70 3.27
C ASN A 98 -6.80 -12.95 1.98
N THR A 99 -7.51 -11.84 2.12
CA THR A 99 -7.89 -10.95 1.01
C THR A 99 -7.29 -9.57 1.23
N ALA A 100 -6.70 -9.00 0.18
CA ALA A 100 -6.12 -7.66 0.18
C ALA A 100 -6.54 -6.88 -1.07
N ASP A 101 -7.10 -5.69 -0.88
CA ASP A 101 -7.35 -4.72 -1.95
C ASP A 101 -6.53 -3.46 -1.65
N GLY A 102 -5.68 -3.05 -2.60
CA GLY A 102 -4.76 -1.93 -2.43
C GLY A 102 -4.80 -0.96 -3.61
N VAL A 103 -5.02 0.33 -3.33
CA VAL A 103 -4.97 1.41 -4.33
C VAL A 103 -3.96 2.45 -3.88
N ILE A 104 -2.87 2.60 -4.64
CA ILE A 104 -1.81 3.57 -4.35
C ILE A 104 -1.64 4.50 -5.54
N SER A 105 -1.80 5.81 -5.32
CA SER A 105 -1.58 6.84 -6.33
C SER A 105 -0.28 7.61 -6.07
N GLY A 106 0.65 7.64 -7.04
CA GLY A 106 1.98 8.29 -6.98
C GLY A 106 1.93 9.82 -7.21
N LEU A 107 2.89 10.65 -6.76
CA LEU A 107 4.35 10.47 -6.66
C LEU A 107 4.85 9.94 -5.30
N TYR A 108 5.39 8.72 -5.31
CA TYR A 108 6.05 7.98 -4.21
C TYR A 108 5.23 7.60 -2.96
N GLY A 109 3.89 7.56 -3.07
CA GLY A 109 3.03 6.96 -2.05
C GLY A 109 3.42 5.51 -1.73
N PHE A 110 3.27 5.11 -0.47
CA PHE A 110 3.60 3.75 -0.01
C PHE A 110 2.43 3.09 0.69
N GLY A 111 2.07 1.89 0.24
CA GLY A 111 1.12 1.03 0.91
C GLY A 111 1.79 -0.22 1.48
N SER A 112 1.37 -0.68 2.65
CA SER A 112 1.78 -1.97 3.19
C SER A 112 0.58 -2.74 3.75
N ILE A 113 0.44 -3.99 3.31
CA ILE A 113 -0.57 -4.93 3.81
C ILE A 113 0.17 -6.17 4.30
N LEU A 114 0.10 -6.40 5.61
CA LEU A 114 0.62 -7.59 6.28
C LEU A 114 -0.53 -8.34 6.96
N GLN A 115 -0.74 -9.59 6.54
CA GLN A 115 -1.81 -10.44 7.05
C GLN A 115 -1.24 -11.78 7.50
N LEU A 116 -1.26 -12.02 8.81
CA LEU A 116 -0.77 -13.25 9.42
C LEU A 116 -1.94 -13.99 10.09
N GLY A 117 -2.20 -15.21 9.64
CA GLY A 117 -3.36 -16.01 10.04
C GLY A 117 -4.36 -16.16 8.89
N ASP A 118 -5.60 -16.52 9.18
CA ASP A 118 -6.60 -16.85 8.15
C ASP A 118 -7.73 -15.82 8.02
N GLY A 119 -8.27 -15.73 6.81
CA GLY A 119 -9.53 -15.02 6.56
C GLY A 119 -9.47 -13.54 6.90
N ASN A 120 -8.29 -12.95 7.00
CA ASN A 120 -8.16 -11.51 7.20
C ASN A 120 -8.49 -10.79 5.89
N ASN A 121 -9.19 -9.66 6.01
CA ASN A 121 -9.58 -8.79 4.92
C ASN A 121 -8.98 -7.40 5.13
N ALA A 122 -8.32 -6.86 4.11
CA ALA A 122 -7.67 -5.55 4.15
C ALA A 122 -8.02 -4.73 2.91
N SER A 123 -8.44 -3.49 3.11
CA SER A 123 -8.64 -2.49 2.07
C SER A 123 -7.78 -1.26 2.38
N LEU A 124 -6.83 -0.95 1.51
CA LEU A 124 -5.87 0.15 1.68
C LEU A 124 -5.96 1.11 0.51
N GLU A 125 -6.20 2.39 0.80
CA GLU A 125 -6.09 3.48 -0.14
C GLU A 125 -5.07 4.51 0.36
N VAL A 126 -4.08 4.81 -0.48
CA VAL A 126 -3.09 5.85 -0.20
C VAL A 126 -3.04 6.81 -1.38
N ASN A 127 -3.46 8.04 -1.14
CA ASN A 127 -3.41 9.11 -2.11
C ASN A 127 -2.26 10.07 -1.76
N SER A 128 -1.23 10.07 -2.61
CA SER A 128 -0.03 10.87 -2.45
C SER A 128 0.05 11.98 -3.51
N PRO A 129 -0.67 13.11 -3.33
CA PRO A 129 -0.70 14.19 -4.33
C PRO A 129 0.62 14.97 -4.43
N ASP A 130 1.53 14.83 -3.47
CA ASP A 130 2.81 15.53 -3.40
C ASP A 130 3.98 14.54 -3.36
N GLY A 131 4.86 14.61 -4.36
CA GLY A 131 6.06 13.77 -4.45
C GLY A 131 7.18 14.14 -3.49
N LEU A 132 7.15 15.34 -2.89
CA LEU A 132 8.15 15.76 -1.91
C LEU A 132 7.85 15.22 -0.51
N ASN A 133 6.56 15.00 -0.21
CA ASN A 133 6.10 14.47 1.06
C ASN A 133 5.11 13.33 0.78
N PRO A 134 5.61 12.11 0.53
CA PRO A 134 4.74 11.02 0.14
C PRO A 134 3.85 10.57 1.30
N ALA A 135 2.59 10.24 1.00
CA ALA A 135 1.70 9.60 1.96
C ALA A 135 2.06 8.13 2.16
N ALA A 136 1.83 7.60 3.37
CA ALA A 136 2.07 6.20 3.69
C ALA A 136 0.91 5.57 4.47
N GLY A 137 0.50 4.37 4.07
CA GLY A 137 -0.53 3.61 4.77
C GLY A 137 -0.07 2.19 5.06
N ARG A 138 -0.38 1.70 6.26
CA ARG A 138 -0.05 0.33 6.68
C ARG A 138 -1.21 -0.35 7.39
N ILE A 139 -1.58 -1.52 6.91
CA ILE A 139 -2.47 -2.46 7.59
C ILE A 139 -1.65 -3.65 8.09
N MET A 140 -1.81 -3.98 9.37
CA MET A 140 -1.18 -5.16 10.00
C MET A 140 -2.24 -5.96 10.75
N GLN A 141 -2.52 -7.17 10.27
CA GLN A 141 -3.49 -8.07 10.89
C GLN A 141 -2.78 -9.33 11.36
N THR A 142 -3.05 -9.72 12.60
CA THR A 142 -2.57 -10.98 13.18
C THR A 142 -3.72 -11.70 13.88
N GLY A 143 -4.06 -12.88 13.37
CA GLY A 143 -5.15 -13.72 13.87
C GLY A 143 -6.14 -14.07 12.77
N PHE A 144 -7.42 -14.17 13.12
CA PHE A 144 -8.44 -14.76 12.26
C PHE A 144 -9.57 -13.79 11.97
N PHE A 145 -10.04 -13.70 10.72
CA PHE A 145 -11.24 -12.95 10.37
C PHE A 145 -11.21 -11.49 10.81
N ASN A 146 -10.04 -10.84 10.78
CA ASN A 146 -9.97 -9.39 10.99
C ASN A 146 -10.35 -8.66 9.71
N ASP A 147 -11.02 -7.51 9.83
CA ASP A 147 -11.44 -6.65 8.73
C ASP A 147 -10.91 -5.23 8.96
N ALA A 148 -10.10 -4.74 8.02
CA ALA A 148 -9.44 -3.44 8.12
C ALA A 148 -9.66 -2.63 6.85
N SER A 149 -10.09 -1.37 7.02
CA SER A 149 -10.04 -0.36 5.96
C SER A 149 -9.15 0.80 6.40
N LEU A 150 -8.21 1.21 5.55
CA LEU A 150 -7.36 2.36 5.79
C LEU A 150 -7.35 3.27 4.57
N VAL A 151 -7.70 4.53 4.76
CA VAL A 151 -7.58 5.59 3.75
C VAL A 151 -6.63 6.66 4.27
N VAL A 152 -5.60 7.00 3.51
CA VAL A 152 -4.61 8.04 3.85
C VAL A 152 -4.53 9.06 2.73
N THR A 153 -4.87 10.30 3.06
CA THR A 153 -4.89 11.42 2.12
C THR A 153 -4.21 12.65 2.70
N GLY A 154 -3.23 13.18 1.96
CA GLY A 154 -2.52 14.41 2.31
C GLY A 154 -1.02 14.27 2.17
N ALA A 155 -0.34 15.36 1.84
CA ALA A 155 1.11 15.40 1.73
C ALA A 155 1.76 15.00 3.08
N GLY A 156 2.56 13.93 3.09
CA GLY A 156 3.24 13.41 4.27
C GLY A 156 2.31 12.81 5.32
N ALA A 157 1.06 12.49 4.96
CA ALA A 157 0.14 11.83 5.87
C ALA A 157 0.54 10.36 6.07
N GLU A 158 0.43 9.87 7.30
CA GLU A 158 0.77 8.50 7.67
C GLU A 158 -0.35 7.83 8.45
N GLY A 159 -0.79 6.66 8.00
CA GLY A 159 -1.80 5.85 8.66
C GLY A 159 -1.28 4.46 9.01
N THR A 160 -1.55 3.99 10.22
CA THR A 160 -1.36 2.59 10.60
C THR A 160 -2.61 2.04 11.27
N LEU A 161 -3.17 0.97 10.71
CA LEU A 161 -4.23 0.18 11.33
C LEU A 161 -3.65 -1.19 11.70
N ARG A 162 -3.64 -1.52 12.99
CA ARG A 162 -3.14 -2.78 13.53
C ARG A 162 -4.23 -3.53 14.29
N GLN A 163 -4.45 -4.79 13.94
CA GLN A 163 -5.40 -5.68 14.60
C GLN A 163 -4.70 -6.94 15.08
N VAL A 164 -4.89 -7.29 16.35
CA VAL A 164 -4.38 -8.51 16.97
C VAL A 164 -5.51 -9.24 17.67
N GLY A 165 -5.79 -10.46 17.21
CA GLY A 165 -6.86 -11.33 17.69
C GLY A 165 -7.81 -11.74 16.57
N SER A 166 -9.08 -12.00 16.90
CA SER A 166 -10.05 -12.56 15.97
C SER A 166 -11.32 -11.73 15.85
N GLY A 167 -11.84 -11.58 14.63
CA GLY A 167 -13.13 -10.91 14.40
C GLY A 167 -13.11 -9.40 14.67
N ASN A 168 -11.94 -8.75 14.69
CA ASN A 168 -11.89 -7.30 14.84
C ASN A 168 -12.26 -6.62 13.52
N SER A 169 -12.99 -5.51 13.59
CA SER A 169 -13.40 -4.77 12.39
C SER A 169 -13.30 -3.27 12.64
N ASN A 170 -12.60 -2.56 11.76
CA ASN A 170 -12.46 -1.11 11.86
C ASN A 170 -12.07 -0.45 10.55
N ALA A 171 -12.37 0.84 10.45
CA ALA A 171 -11.88 1.71 9.40
C ALA A 171 -11.09 2.87 10.03
N LEU A 172 -9.97 3.25 9.43
CA LEU A 172 -9.21 4.44 9.78
C LEU A 172 -9.08 5.33 8.54
N VAL A 173 -9.47 6.59 8.68
CA VAL A 173 -9.28 7.63 7.67
C VAL A 173 -8.33 8.66 8.25
N VAL A 174 -7.27 8.98 7.51
CA VAL A 174 -6.23 9.93 7.91
C VAL A 174 -6.16 11.04 6.89
N GLU A 175 -6.47 12.26 7.32
CA GLU A 175 -6.55 13.43 6.44
C GLU A 175 -5.71 14.59 6.96
N GLY A 176 -5.17 15.35 6.02
CA GLY A 176 -4.43 16.58 6.27
C GLY A 176 -2.91 16.39 6.16
N ALA A 177 -2.23 17.44 5.74
CA ALA A 177 -0.79 17.41 5.51
C ALA A 177 -0.03 17.13 6.82
N GLY A 178 0.90 16.17 6.77
CA GLY A 178 1.70 15.72 7.91
C GLY A 178 0.92 15.00 9.01
N THR A 179 -0.38 14.71 8.83
CA THR A 179 -1.17 14.01 9.83
C THR A 179 -0.65 12.58 10.00
N THR A 180 -0.35 12.19 11.23
CA THR A 180 -0.03 10.79 11.56
C THR A 180 -1.12 10.20 12.42
N ALA A 181 -1.67 9.04 12.06
CA ALA A 181 -2.63 8.33 12.88
C ALA A 181 -2.29 6.86 13.01
N SER A 182 -2.41 6.32 14.22
CA SER A 182 -2.34 4.89 14.48
C SER A 182 -3.56 4.43 15.24
N TYR A 183 -4.18 3.35 14.76
CA TYR A 183 -5.22 2.62 15.46
C TYR A 183 -4.72 1.20 15.71
N THR A 184 -4.55 0.83 16.98
CA THR A 184 -4.33 -0.56 17.40
C THR A 184 -5.56 -1.13 18.10
N GLN A 185 -6.08 -2.26 17.60
CA GLN A 185 -7.09 -3.08 18.27
C GLN A 185 -6.44 -4.37 18.78
N ILE A 186 -6.65 -4.68 20.06
CA ILE A 186 -6.14 -5.90 20.70
C ILE A 186 -7.31 -6.58 21.40
N GLY A 187 -7.59 -7.83 21.02
CA GLY A 187 -8.68 -8.61 21.58
C GLY A 187 -9.50 -9.28 20.48
N ASN A 188 -10.69 -9.74 20.84
CA ASN A 188 -11.60 -10.38 19.90
C ASN A 188 -12.89 -9.60 19.76
N ASN A 189 -13.49 -9.67 18.56
CA ASN A 189 -14.78 -9.08 18.24
C ASN A 189 -14.86 -7.56 18.53
N ALA A 190 -13.73 -6.85 18.47
CA ALA A 190 -13.69 -5.40 18.59
C ALA A 190 -14.17 -4.77 17.28
N VAL A 191 -15.47 -4.51 17.18
CA VAL A 191 -16.11 -3.97 15.99
C VAL A 191 -16.40 -2.48 16.20
N ASN A 192 -15.85 -1.64 15.32
CA ASN A 192 -16.18 -0.22 15.22
C ASN A 192 -16.74 0.07 13.83
N PRO A 193 -18.06 -0.04 13.63
CA PRO A 193 -18.67 0.06 12.31
C PRO A 193 -18.62 1.47 11.73
N GLN A 194 -18.39 2.49 12.58
CA GLN A 194 -18.30 3.88 12.14
C GLN A 194 -16.87 4.28 11.73
N GLY A 195 -15.88 3.44 12.04
CA GLY A 195 -14.48 3.78 11.85
C GLY A 195 -14.00 4.93 12.74
N VAL A 196 -12.81 5.43 12.43
CA VAL A 196 -12.20 6.62 13.01
C VAL A 196 -11.69 7.49 11.89
N THR A 197 -11.99 8.78 11.96
CA THR A 197 -11.41 9.79 11.08
C THR A 197 -10.51 10.70 11.91
N VAL A 198 -9.25 10.83 11.49
CA VAL A 198 -8.28 11.77 12.07
C VAL A 198 -8.01 12.85 11.03
N ILE A 199 -8.38 14.09 11.36
CA ILE A 199 -8.10 15.27 10.56
C ILE A 199 -7.22 16.19 11.39
N SER A 200 -6.03 16.53 10.90
CA SER A 200 -5.09 17.41 11.60
C SER A 200 -4.28 18.28 10.64
N ASN A 201 -3.49 19.19 11.19
CA ASN A 201 -2.54 20.05 10.47
C ASN A 201 -1.07 19.68 10.79
N GLY A 202 -0.76 18.37 10.85
CA GLY A 202 0.57 17.86 11.21
C GLY A 202 0.65 17.22 12.59
N GLY A 203 -0.49 16.94 13.22
CA GLY A 203 -0.57 16.29 14.53
C GLY A 203 -0.49 14.77 14.44
N SER A 204 -0.13 14.15 15.57
CA SER A 204 -0.13 12.69 15.71
C SER A 204 -1.26 12.23 16.63
N VAL A 205 -2.02 11.23 16.21
CA VAL A 205 -3.06 10.57 17.00
C VAL A 205 -2.72 9.09 17.15
N ALA A 206 -2.80 8.59 18.38
CA ALA A 206 -2.64 7.16 18.67
C ALA A 206 -3.85 6.68 19.48
N ILE A 207 -4.52 5.66 18.95
CA ILE A 207 -5.69 5.03 19.57
C ILE A 207 -5.35 3.58 19.83
N THR A 208 -5.51 3.14 21.07
CA THR A 208 -5.43 1.72 21.42
C THR A 208 -6.76 1.30 22.04
N GLN A 209 -7.41 0.34 21.41
CA GLN A 209 -8.63 -0.29 21.91
C GLN A 209 -8.31 -1.69 22.40
N TYR A 210 -8.73 -1.99 23.63
CA TYR A 210 -8.70 -3.34 24.19
C TYR A 210 -10.12 -3.90 24.22
N SER A 211 -10.27 -5.16 23.80
CA SER A 211 -11.47 -5.97 24.02
C SER A 211 -11.07 -7.18 24.86
N PHE A 212 -11.83 -7.43 25.93
CA PHE A 212 -11.58 -8.51 26.89
C PHE A 212 -12.68 -9.56 26.82
#